data_AF-A0A857N4U8-F1
#
_entry.id   AF-A0A857N4U8-F1
#
_cell.length_a   1.000
_cell.length_b   1.000
_cell.length_c   1.000
_cell.angle_alpha   90.00
_cell.angle_beta   90.00
_cell.angle_gamma   90.00
#
_symmetry.space_group_name_H-M   'P 1'
#
loop_
_entity.id
_entity.type
_entity.pdbx_description
1 polymer ?
#
loop_
_entity_poly.entity_id
_entity_poly.type
_entity_poly.pdbx_seq_one_letter_code
_entity_poly.pdbx_strand_id
1 'polypeptide(L)'
;MKKMLILTRFVKEYEPVRLAEEGRKMGYEVDLVKYGQISLGVSGGKVEIDLRKKRRLDDYEVVVMRASSKKGSSMVGTKTAVLEMLKRDGRAKVLNGESFEKFPLMGKLEQGLVLAKYGVSTVDFVSFGSKSGWEDFEEEPWFNFPMVVKGRFGSHGRAVKLVRDWDGFEEVMKGYKTGEVLVQPKLKIKQWYRCIVVGGKYLGEMRHRQKSKYEGEEGKLVKLSEKKMRRLRELCLRACELFAIDYAGLDVAWDEEKQDWVVLEINRTAQFKYFEKRTGVNVAAEMIKVVAM
;
A
#
# COMPACT_ATOMS: atom_id res chain seq x y z
N MET A 1 -23.76 2.42 22.71
CA MET A 1 -22.45 3.10 22.49
C MET A 1 -21.95 2.66 21.13
N LYS A 2 -21.45 3.59 20.30
CA LYS A 2 -20.99 3.25 18.95
C LYS A 2 -19.75 2.37 19.02
N LYS A 3 -19.63 1.40 18.11
CA LYS A 3 -18.52 0.43 18.12
C LYS A 3 -17.68 0.52 16.86
N MET A 4 -16.37 0.46 17.05
CA MET A 4 -15.37 0.50 15.98
C MET A 4 -14.47 -0.74 16.06
N LEU A 5 -14.26 -1.39 14.91
CA LEU A 5 -13.39 -2.53 14.77
C LEU A 5 -12.11 -2.15 14.03
N ILE A 6 -10.95 -2.50 14.59
CA ILE A 6 -9.67 -2.42 13.91
C ILE A 6 -9.17 -3.84 13.64
N LEU A 7 -9.19 -4.24 12.37
CA LEU A 7 -8.66 -5.53 11.91
C LEU A 7 -7.21 -5.39 11.50
N THR A 8 -6.31 -6.07 12.19
CA THR A 8 -4.86 -5.95 11.91
C THR A 8 -4.11 -7.19 12.32
N ARG A 9 -3.04 -7.55 11.61
CA ARG A 9 -2.13 -8.59 12.10
C ARG A 9 -1.29 -8.14 13.30
N PHE A 10 -1.11 -6.83 13.48
CA PHE A 10 -0.11 -6.23 14.37
C PHE A 10 -0.72 -5.32 15.45
N VAL A 11 -1.57 -5.85 16.33
CA VAL A 11 -2.35 -5.07 17.33
C VAL A 11 -1.52 -4.23 18.32
N LYS A 12 -0.22 -4.48 18.46
CA LYS A 12 0.69 -3.73 19.35
C LYS A 12 1.53 -2.67 18.63
N GLU A 13 1.44 -2.58 17.30
CA GLU A 13 2.17 -1.57 16.54
C GLU A 13 1.54 -0.18 16.73
N TYR A 14 2.30 0.85 16.38
CA TYR A 14 1.87 2.23 16.56
C TYR A 14 0.55 2.52 15.85
N GLU A 15 0.40 2.11 14.59
CA GLU A 15 -0.76 2.49 13.79
C GLU A 15 -2.09 1.98 14.36
N PRO A 16 -2.25 0.68 14.71
CA PRO A 16 -3.50 0.22 15.31
C PRO A 16 -3.77 0.81 16.69
N VAL A 17 -2.74 1.00 17.52
CA VAL A 17 -2.88 1.61 18.85
C VAL A 17 -3.32 3.08 18.72
N ARG A 18 -2.67 3.84 17.85
CA ARG A 18 -2.97 5.25 17.57
C ARG A 18 -4.39 5.43 17.02
N LEU A 19 -4.83 4.57 16.11
CA LEU A 19 -6.22 4.54 15.62
C LEU A 19 -7.21 4.25 16.76
N ALA A 20 -6.88 3.33 17.67
CA ALA A 20 -7.76 3.02 18.80
C ALA A 20 -7.86 4.16 19.80
N GLU A 21 -6.77 4.89 20.05
CA GLU A 21 -6.79 6.11 20.87
C GLU A 21 -7.71 7.18 20.27
N GLU A 22 -7.55 7.48 18.98
CA GLU A 22 -8.38 8.51 18.34
C GLU A 22 -9.85 8.07 18.21
N GLY A 23 -10.12 6.79 17.96
CA GLY A 23 -11.48 6.24 17.97
C GLY A 23 -12.16 6.40 19.33
N ARG A 24 -11.43 6.13 20.43
CA ARG A 24 -11.96 6.35 21.79
C ARG A 24 -12.23 7.82 22.09
N LYS A 25 -11.34 8.72 21.66
CA LYS A 25 -11.55 10.18 21.78
C LYS A 25 -12.79 10.66 21.01
N MET A 26 -13.15 9.96 19.92
CA MET A 26 -14.35 10.22 19.13
C MET A 26 -15.60 9.49 19.66
N GLY A 27 -15.53 8.87 20.86
CA GLY A 27 -16.68 8.25 21.52
C GLY A 27 -16.98 6.81 21.11
N TYR A 28 -16.09 6.15 20.36
CA TYR A 28 -16.24 4.74 20.01
C TYR A 28 -15.71 3.81 21.12
N GLU A 29 -16.44 2.73 21.36
CA GLU A 29 -15.85 1.52 21.95
C GLU A 29 -15.03 0.82 20.86
N VAL A 30 -13.70 0.77 21.05
CA VAL A 30 -12.78 0.28 20.02
C VAL A 30 -12.23 -1.09 20.37
N ASP A 31 -12.43 -2.04 19.46
CA ASP A 31 -11.84 -3.36 19.50
C ASP A 31 -10.72 -3.55 18.48
N LEU A 32 -9.60 -4.10 18.94
CA LEU A 32 -8.51 -4.54 18.07
C LEU A 32 -8.54 -6.06 17.95
N VAL A 33 -8.73 -6.57 16.73
CA VAL A 33 -8.83 -8.00 16.46
C VAL A 33 -7.78 -8.40 15.44
N LYS A 34 -7.10 -9.53 15.71
CA LYS A 34 -6.17 -10.11 14.74
C LYS A 34 -6.93 -10.89 13.68
N TYR A 35 -6.55 -10.76 12.41
CA TYR A 35 -7.10 -11.61 11.35
C TYR A 35 -6.99 -13.11 11.69
N GLY A 36 -5.87 -13.55 12.27
CA GLY A 36 -5.68 -14.95 12.69
C GLY A 36 -6.49 -15.38 13.91
N GLN A 37 -7.34 -14.51 14.47
CA GLN A 37 -8.27 -14.83 15.55
C GLN A 37 -9.72 -14.92 15.06
N ILE A 38 -9.97 -14.56 13.80
CA ILE A 38 -11.32 -14.60 13.23
C ILE A 38 -11.62 -16.05 12.85
N SER A 39 -12.70 -16.58 13.39
CA SER A 39 -13.26 -17.86 12.95
C SER A 39 -14.33 -17.57 11.91
N LEU A 40 -14.20 -18.20 10.73
CA LEU A 40 -15.17 -18.15 9.64
C LEU A 40 -15.68 -19.56 9.41
N GLY A 41 -16.99 -19.75 9.37
CA GLY A 41 -17.58 -21.06 9.14
C GLY A 41 -19.00 -20.97 8.59
N VAL A 42 -19.53 -22.15 8.29
CA VAL A 42 -20.95 -22.36 7.97
C VAL A 42 -21.47 -23.43 8.91
N SER A 43 -22.56 -23.14 9.62
CA SER A 43 -23.21 -24.09 10.52
C SER A 43 -24.71 -24.07 10.27
N GLY A 44 -25.31 -25.25 10.01
CA GLY A 44 -26.74 -25.35 9.69
C GLY A 44 -27.17 -24.49 8.49
N GLY A 45 -26.29 -24.29 7.51
CA GLY A 45 -26.53 -23.42 6.34
C GLY A 45 -26.42 -21.92 6.60
N LYS A 46 -26.06 -21.49 7.81
CA LYS A 46 -25.88 -20.08 8.18
C LYS A 46 -24.40 -19.72 8.26
N VAL A 47 -24.08 -18.49 7.88
CA VAL A 47 -22.73 -17.92 8.01
C VAL A 47 -22.44 -17.65 9.48
N GLU A 48 -21.31 -18.17 9.96
CA GLU A 48 -20.84 -17.97 11.33
C GLU A 48 -19.50 -17.21 11.32
N ILE A 49 -19.48 -16.06 12.00
CA ILE A 49 -18.27 -15.22 12.15
C ILE A 49 -18.10 -14.85 13.61
N ASP A 50 -17.04 -15.37 14.24
CA ASP A 50 -16.60 -14.94 15.58
C ASP A 50 -15.30 -14.14 15.46
N LEU A 51 -15.36 -12.88 15.89
CA LEU A 51 -14.21 -11.97 15.98
C LEU A 51 -13.38 -12.18 17.26
N ARG A 52 -13.48 -13.39 17.85
CA ARG A 52 -12.95 -13.83 19.14
C ARG A 52 -13.74 -13.24 20.32
N LYS A 53 -13.90 -14.05 21.36
CA LYS A 53 -14.65 -13.71 22.58
C LYS A 53 -16.14 -13.48 22.30
N LYS A 54 -16.73 -14.22 21.35
CA LYS A 54 -18.15 -14.13 20.98
C LYS A 54 -18.55 -12.75 20.46
N ARG A 55 -17.61 -12.04 19.82
CA ARG A 55 -17.87 -10.73 19.22
C ARG A 55 -18.40 -10.95 17.81
N ARG A 56 -19.51 -10.30 17.49
CA ARG A 56 -20.13 -10.45 16.18
C ARG A 56 -19.67 -9.34 15.25
N LEU A 57 -19.57 -9.66 13.97
CA LEU A 57 -19.16 -8.69 12.95
C LEU A 57 -20.11 -7.50 12.87
N ASP A 58 -21.36 -7.73 13.18
CA ASP A 58 -22.43 -6.77 13.02
C ASP A 58 -22.69 -5.88 14.25
N ASP A 59 -21.85 -6.03 15.28
CA ASP A 59 -21.79 -5.11 16.40
C ASP A 59 -21.16 -3.76 16.03
N TYR A 60 -20.52 -3.63 14.86
CA TYR A 60 -19.64 -2.52 14.51
C TYR A 60 -20.19 -1.63 13.38
N GLU A 61 -20.15 -0.31 13.60
CA GLU A 61 -20.55 0.70 12.60
C GLU A 61 -19.37 1.19 11.76
N VAL A 62 -18.15 1.13 12.32
CA VAL A 62 -16.92 1.57 11.66
C VAL A 62 -15.90 0.45 11.69
N VAL A 63 -15.32 0.14 10.54
CA VAL A 63 -14.27 -0.89 10.42
C VAL A 63 -13.03 -0.32 9.73
N VAL A 64 -11.88 -0.44 10.37
CA VAL A 64 -10.58 -0.08 9.80
C VAL A 64 -9.76 -1.34 9.55
N MET A 65 -9.61 -1.71 8.28
CA MET A 65 -8.87 -2.90 7.87
C MET A 65 -7.40 -2.57 7.55
N ARG A 66 -6.50 -2.87 8.47
CA ARG A 66 -5.05 -2.70 8.32
C ARG A 66 -4.38 -3.95 7.71
N ALA A 67 -3.06 -4.04 7.83
CA ALA A 67 -2.24 -5.09 7.24
C ALA A 67 -2.71 -6.51 7.66
N SER A 68 -2.95 -7.37 6.67
CA SER A 68 -3.37 -8.77 6.84
C SER A 68 -2.25 -9.78 6.55
N SER A 69 -1.13 -9.31 6.01
CA SER A 69 -0.01 -10.15 5.57
C SER A 69 1.24 -9.98 6.46
N LYS A 70 2.00 -11.06 6.65
CA LYS A 70 3.37 -11.08 7.21
C LYS A 70 4.25 -11.87 6.22
N LYS A 71 5.57 -11.74 6.32
CA LYS A 71 6.52 -12.56 5.54
C LYS A 71 6.09 -14.04 5.58
N GLY A 72 5.82 -14.61 4.39
CA GLY A 72 5.44 -16.01 4.22
C GLY A 72 3.99 -16.38 4.53
N SER A 73 3.10 -15.44 4.90
CA SER A 73 1.67 -15.75 5.09
C SER A 73 0.77 -14.54 4.85
N SER A 74 -0.27 -14.73 4.04
CA SER A 74 -1.26 -13.70 3.72
C SER A 74 -2.64 -14.12 4.20
N MET A 75 -3.36 -13.21 4.88
CA MET A 75 -4.77 -13.39 5.26
C MET A 75 -5.69 -12.56 4.35
N VAL A 76 -5.31 -12.34 3.09
CA VAL A 76 -6.15 -11.60 2.13
C VAL A 76 -7.48 -12.30 1.89
N GLY A 77 -7.52 -13.64 1.85
CA GLY A 77 -8.78 -14.39 1.76
C GLY A 77 -9.74 -14.08 2.91
N THR A 78 -9.28 -14.20 4.16
CA THR A 78 -10.07 -13.84 5.35
C THR A 78 -10.50 -12.38 5.33
N LYS A 79 -9.61 -11.46 4.93
CA LYS A 79 -9.95 -10.04 4.79
C LYS A 79 -11.07 -9.83 3.78
N THR A 80 -10.98 -10.47 2.61
CA THR A 80 -11.96 -10.34 1.54
C THR A 80 -13.32 -10.92 1.96
N ALA A 81 -13.33 -12.10 2.60
CA ALA A 81 -14.56 -12.71 3.10
C ALA A 81 -15.25 -11.85 4.17
N VAL A 82 -14.49 -11.29 5.13
CA VAL A 82 -15.06 -10.39 6.16
C VAL A 82 -15.60 -9.11 5.54
N LEU A 83 -14.89 -8.52 4.57
CA LEU A 83 -15.34 -7.33 3.85
C LEU A 83 -16.66 -7.59 3.12
N GLU A 84 -16.77 -8.70 2.41
CA GLU A 84 -17.98 -9.11 1.69
C GLU A 84 -19.19 -9.20 2.64
N MET A 85 -19.01 -9.76 3.85
CA MET A 85 -20.08 -9.84 4.85
C MET A 85 -20.47 -8.48 5.41
N LEU A 86 -19.50 -7.60 5.69
CA LEU A 86 -19.77 -6.21 6.12
C LEU A 86 -20.58 -5.45 5.07
N LYS A 87 -20.26 -5.64 3.78
CA LYS A 87 -20.95 -4.96 2.68
C LYS A 87 -22.39 -5.44 2.49
N ARG A 88 -22.65 -6.74 2.57
CA ARG A 88 -24.01 -7.31 2.43
C ARG A 88 -24.96 -6.80 3.51
N ASP A 89 -24.44 -6.65 4.72
CA ASP A 89 -25.19 -6.11 5.84
C ASP A 89 -25.40 -4.59 5.71
N GLY A 90 -24.44 -3.87 5.12
CA GLY A 90 -24.59 -2.46 4.74
C GLY A 90 -24.53 -1.46 5.89
N ARG A 91 -24.47 -1.92 7.15
CA ARG A 91 -24.41 -1.03 8.33
C ARG A 91 -23.03 -0.42 8.55
N ALA A 92 -21.98 -1.17 8.26
CA ALA A 92 -20.63 -0.79 8.61
C ALA A 92 -19.94 0.03 7.50
N LYS A 93 -19.40 1.20 7.84
CA LYS A 93 -18.49 1.95 6.98
C LYS A 93 -17.07 1.40 7.12
N VAL A 94 -16.48 0.97 6.00
CA VAL A 94 -15.16 0.32 5.99
C VAL A 94 -14.13 1.20 5.31
N LEU A 95 -13.08 1.58 6.04
CA LEU A 95 -11.99 2.39 5.47
C LEU A 95 -11.24 1.57 4.41
N ASN A 96 -11.10 2.16 3.22
CA ASN A 96 -10.64 1.54 1.98
C ASN A 96 -11.52 0.35 1.52
N GLY A 97 -12.79 0.28 1.95
CA GLY A 97 -13.69 -0.84 1.66
C GLY A 97 -13.85 -1.10 0.17
N GLU A 98 -14.24 -0.08 -0.60
CA GLU A 98 -14.38 -0.16 -2.06
C GLU A 98 -13.05 -0.53 -2.74
N SER A 99 -11.95 0.06 -2.26
CA SER A 99 -10.61 -0.26 -2.74
C SER A 99 -10.28 -1.74 -2.57
N PHE A 100 -10.51 -2.30 -1.37
CA PHE A 100 -10.19 -3.70 -1.06
C PHE A 100 -11.06 -4.68 -1.82
N GLU A 101 -12.28 -4.30 -2.16
CA GLU A 101 -13.17 -5.10 -3.00
C GLU A 101 -12.69 -5.11 -4.45
N LYS A 102 -12.48 -3.94 -5.06
CA LYS A 102 -12.05 -3.81 -6.46
C LYS A 102 -10.64 -4.36 -6.71
N PHE A 103 -9.76 -4.17 -5.72
CA PHE A 103 -8.35 -4.55 -5.81
C PHE A 103 -7.92 -5.32 -4.54
N PRO A 104 -8.27 -6.60 -4.36
CA PRO A 104 -7.96 -7.33 -3.12
C PRO A 104 -6.47 -7.45 -2.82
N LEU A 105 -5.65 -7.61 -3.87
CA LEU A 105 -4.20 -7.68 -3.75
C LEU A 105 -3.55 -6.30 -3.92
N MET A 106 -3.92 -5.54 -4.97
CA MET A 106 -3.28 -4.27 -5.36
C MET A 106 -1.76 -4.35 -5.29
N GLY A 107 -1.20 -5.37 -5.94
CA GLY A 107 0.24 -5.55 -6.05
C GLY A 107 0.87 -4.59 -7.06
N LYS A 108 2.20 -4.48 -7.06
CA LYS A 108 2.96 -3.55 -7.93
C LYS A 108 2.65 -3.72 -9.42
N LEU A 109 2.43 -4.95 -9.89
CA LEU A 109 2.02 -5.25 -11.26
C LEU A 109 0.69 -4.55 -11.60
N GLU A 110 -0.36 -4.83 -10.82
CA GLU A 110 -1.69 -4.25 -11.01
C GLU A 110 -1.67 -2.73 -10.86
N GLN A 111 -0.92 -2.21 -9.88
CA GLN A 111 -0.73 -0.78 -9.71
C GLN A 111 -0.18 -0.13 -10.97
N GLY A 112 0.95 -0.64 -11.47
CA GLY A 112 1.60 -0.05 -12.63
C GLY A 112 0.76 -0.13 -13.91
N LEU A 113 0.09 -1.27 -14.15
CA LEU A 113 -0.81 -1.43 -15.32
C LEU A 113 -1.98 -0.44 -15.30
N VAL A 114 -2.67 -0.31 -14.16
CA VAL A 114 -3.81 0.60 -14.02
C VAL A 114 -3.36 2.05 -14.14
N LEU A 115 -2.28 2.44 -13.46
CA LEU A 115 -1.76 3.81 -13.55
C LEU A 115 -1.40 4.18 -15.00
N ALA A 116 -0.64 3.33 -15.69
CA ALA A 116 -0.25 3.56 -17.08
C ALA A 116 -1.46 3.65 -18.03
N LYS A 117 -2.45 2.75 -17.88
CA LYS A 117 -3.68 2.75 -18.68
C LYS A 117 -4.44 4.08 -18.61
N TYR A 118 -4.41 4.76 -17.46
CA TYR A 118 -5.11 6.03 -17.24
C TYR A 118 -4.19 7.26 -17.29
N GLY A 119 -2.98 7.13 -17.85
CA GLY A 119 -2.05 8.25 -18.03
C GLY A 119 -1.47 8.81 -16.73
N VAL A 120 -1.50 8.04 -15.65
CA VAL A 120 -0.87 8.41 -14.38
C VAL A 120 0.55 7.88 -14.35
N SER A 121 1.52 8.78 -14.19
CA SER A 121 2.94 8.47 -14.26
C SER A 121 3.36 7.42 -13.22
N THR A 122 3.96 6.34 -13.70
CA THR A 122 4.49 5.23 -12.89
C THR A 122 5.80 4.73 -13.50
N VAL A 123 6.49 3.82 -12.81
CA VAL A 123 7.74 3.24 -13.31
C VAL A 123 7.43 2.25 -14.42
N ASP A 124 8.13 2.37 -15.54
CA ASP A 124 8.05 1.39 -16.61
C ASP A 124 8.51 0.02 -16.07
N PHE A 125 7.84 -1.05 -16.48
CA PHE A 125 8.24 -2.38 -16.07
C PHE A 125 7.82 -3.43 -17.09
N VAL A 126 8.49 -4.57 -17.01
CA VAL A 126 8.06 -5.83 -17.62
C VAL A 126 8.02 -6.92 -16.54
N SER A 127 7.11 -7.89 -16.71
CA SER A 127 6.96 -9.04 -15.82
C SER A 127 6.78 -10.28 -16.69
N PHE A 128 7.37 -11.39 -16.28
CA PHE A 128 7.40 -12.60 -17.09
C PHE A 128 6.56 -13.72 -16.47
N GLY A 129 5.69 -14.28 -17.30
CA GLY A 129 4.85 -15.43 -16.97
C GLY A 129 5.51 -16.79 -17.19
N SER A 130 6.77 -16.83 -17.64
CA SER A 130 7.56 -18.06 -17.83
C SER A 130 9.04 -17.71 -18.04
N LYS A 131 9.86 -18.75 -18.20
CA LYS A 131 11.20 -18.63 -18.78
C LYS A 131 11.09 -18.01 -20.17
N SER A 132 10.44 -18.65 -21.15
CA SER A 132 10.32 -18.10 -22.53
C SER A 132 10.04 -16.59 -22.65
N GLY A 133 9.15 -16.01 -21.83
CA GLY A 133 8.89 -14.57 -21.88
C GLY A 133 10.11 -13.68 -21.52
N TRP A 134 11.03 -14.18 -20.70
CA TRP A 134 12.30 -13.49 -20.40
C TRP A 134 13.27 -13.48 -21.58
N GLU A 135 13.13 -14.43 -22.52
CA GLU A 135 14.06 -14.79 -23.60
C GLU A 135 13.64 -13.94 -24.80
N ASP A 136 12.34 -13.89 -25.06
CA ASP A 136 11.73 -12.95 -26.00
C ASP A 136 12.11 -11.49 -25.64
N PHE A 137 12.17 -11.15 -24.35
CA PHE A 137 12.60 -9.81 -23.91
C PHE A 137 14.11 -9.59 -24.02
N GLU A 138 14.92 -10.63 -23.93
CA GLU A 138 16.36 -10.55 -24.17
C GLU A 138 16.66 -10.31 -25.66
N GLU A 139 15.90 -10.95 -26.55
CA GLU A 139 15.96 -10.73 -28.00
C GLU A 139 15.46 -9.32 -28.40
N GLU A 140 14.34 -8.87 -27.82
CA GLU A 140 13.72 -7.55 -28.10
C GLU A 140 13.45 -6.73 -26.83
N PRO A 141 14.49 -6.13 -26.21
CA PRO A 141 14.36 -5.42 -24.94
C PRO A 141 13.59 -4.11 -25.07
N TRP A 142 12.68 -3.86 -24.12
CA TRP A 142 11.95 -2.58 -24.03
C TRP A 142 12.75 -1.49 -23.30
N PHE A 143 13.79 -1.88 -22.55
CA PHE A 143 14.62 -0.98 -21.75
C PHE A 143 16.10 -1.34 -21.88
N ASN A 144 16.97 -0.34 -21.77
CA ASN A 144 18.42 -0.53 -21.75
C ASN A 144 18.95 -0.80 -20.33
N PHE A 145 20.12 -1.43 -20.25
CA PHE A 145 20.87 -1.52 -19.00
C PHE A 145 21.36 -0.13 -18.53
N PRO A 146 21.51 0.09 -17.21
CA PRO A 146 21.26 -0.88 -16.14
C PRO A 146 19.77 -1.01 -15.78
N MET A 147 19.34 -2.23 -15.47
CA MET A 147 17.98 -2.56 -15.05
C MET A 147 17.93 -2.95 -13.58
N VAL A 148 16.73 -2.89 -13.00
CA VAL A 148 16.45 -3.26 -11.61
C VAL A 148 15.42 -4.38 -11.60
N VAL A 149 15.81 -5.54 -11.09
CA VAL A 149 14.92 -6.69 -10.88
C VAL A 149 14.35 -6.65 -9.47
N LYS A 150 13.03 -6.64 -9.35
CA LYS A 150 12.29 -6.56 -8.08
C LYS A 150 11.38 -7.77 -7.92
N GLY A 151 11.51 -8.47 -6.80
CA GLY A 151 10.53 -9.49 -6.42
C GLY A 151 9.15 -8.89 -6.15
N ARG A 152 8.09 -9.53 -6.64
CA ARG A 152 6.67 -9.20 -6.41
C ARG A 152 6.31 -9.33 -4.93
N PHE A 153 6.91 -10.31 -4.25
CA PHE A 153 6.76 -10.55 -2.82
C PHE A 153 8.07 -10.24 -2.07
N GLY A 154 8.04 -9.19 -1.26
CA GLY A 154 9.19 -8.77 -0.47
C GLY A 154 9.00 -7.35 0.05
N SER A 155 9.28 -7.15 1.34
CA SER A 155 9.25 -5.82 1.96
C SER A 155 10.67 -5.36 2.32
N HIS A 156 10.87 -4.05 2.39
CA HIS A 156 12.11 -3.41 2.85
C HIS A 156 13.34 -3.50 1.91
N GLY A 157 13.14 -3.55 0.58
CA GLY A 157 14.24 -3.37 -0.39
C GLY A 157 15.25 -4.52 -0.50
N ARG A 158 15.08 -5.62 0.26
CA ARG A 158 15.98 -6.79 0.24
C ARG A 158 15.84 -7.69 -0.99
N ALA A 159 14.92 -7.37 -1.91
CA ALA A 159 14.64 -8.13 -3.13
C ALA A 159 14.78 -7.27 -4.39
N VAL A 160 15.62 -6.23 -4.34
CA VAL A 160 15.91 -5.31 -5.43
C VAL A 160 17.34 -5.55 -5.87
N LYS A 161 17.55 -6.10 -7.06
CA LYS A 161 18.88 -6.37 -7.62
C LYS A 161 19.14 -5.47 -8.83
N LEU A 162 20.31 -4.85 -8.89
CA LEU A 162 20.77 -4.07 -10.04
C LEU A 162 21.52 -5.01 -10.99
N VAL A 163 21.14 -5.01 -12.25
CA VAL A 163 21.79 -5.79 -13.32
C VAL A 163 22.34 -4.84 -14.37
N ARG A 164 23.49 -5.17 -14.95
CA ARG A 164 24.23 -4.29 -15.87
C ARG A 164 24.43 -4.89 -17.27
N ASP A 165 24.16 -6.18 -17.40
CA ASP A 165 24.33 -7.02 -18.58
C ASP A 165 23.36 -8.21 -18.51
N TRP A 166 23.25 -8.94 -19.62
CA TRP A 166 22.36 -10.10 -19.75
C TRP A 166 22.79 -11.27 -18.87
N ASP A 167 24.09 -11.54 -18.76
CA ASP A 167 24.62 -12.58 -17.86
C ASP A 167 24.16 -12.34 -16.41
N GLY A 168 24.29 -11.11 -15.91
CA GLY A 168 23.81 -10.72 -14.59
C GLY A 168 22.30 -10.75 -14.46
N PHE A 169 21.57 -10.44 -15.54
CA PHE A 169 20.11 -10.57 -15.59
C PHE A 169 19.67 -12.03 -15.44
N GLU A 170 20.24 -12.95 -16.24
CA GLU A 170 19.91 -14.37 -16.22
C GLU A 170 20.19 -14.98 -14.84
N GLU A 171 21.37 -14.69 -14.27
CA GLU A 171 21.76 -15.18 -12.94
C GLU A 171 20.81 -14.70 -11.85
N VAL A 172 20.40 -13.44 -11.93
CA VAL A 172 19.42 -12.89 -11.00
C VAL A 172 18.06 -13.57 -11.14
N MET A 173 17.63 -13.82 -12.36
CA MET A 173 16.31 -14.36 -12.67
C MET A 173 16.17 -15.85 -12.30
N LYS A 174 17.25 -16.66 -12.33
CA LYS A 174 17.27 -18.05 -11.80
C LYS A 174 16.80 -18.16 -10.35
N GLY A 175 16.95 -17.08 -9.57
CA GLY A 175 16.53 -17.02 -8.17
C GLY A 175 15.04 -16.71 -7.94
N TYR A 176 14.26 -16.47 -8.99
CA TYR A 176 12.83 -16.11 -8.88
C TYR A 176 11.93 -17.15 -9.52
N LYS A 177 10.73 -17.32 -8.96
CA LYS A 177 9.69 -18.11 -9.60
C LYS A 177 8.99 -17.29 -10.67
N THR A 178 8.40 -18.00 -11.62
CA THR A 178 7.51 -17.48 -12.65
C THR A 178 6.45 -16.51 -12.09
N GLY A 179 6.27 -15.35 -12.73
CA GLY A 179 5.26 -14.35 -12.33
C GLY A 179 5.59 -13.57 -11.05
N GLU A 180 6.76 -13.79 -10.44
CA GLU A 180 7.19 -13.14 -9.20
C GLU A 180 8.17 -11.98 -9.40
N VAL A 181 8.39 -11.48 -10.61
CA VAL A 181 9.35 -10.38 -10.85
C VAL A 181 8.73 -9.17 -11.55
N LEU A 182 9.31 -8.01 -11.27
CA LEU A 182 9.19 -6.80 -12.07
C LEU A 182 10.60 -6.35 -12.44
N VAL A 183 10.85 -6.21 -13.73
CA VAL A 183 12.10 -5.68 -14.28
C VAL A 183 11.82 -4.26 -14.73
N GLN A 184 12.64 -3.31 -14.28
CA GLN A 184 12.44 -1.88 -14.48
C GLN A 184 13.74 -1.22 -14.95
N PRO A 185 13.70 -0.16 -15.76
CA PRO A 185 14.87 0.67 -15.98
C PRO A 185 15.37 1.26 -14.67
N LYS A 186 16.68 1.42 -14.51
CA LYS A 186 17.24 2.11 -13.35
C LYS A 186 16.99 3.62 -13.47
N LEU A 187 15.99 4.10 -12.73
CA LEU A 187 15.68 5.53 -12.68
C LEU A 187 16.78 6.38 -12.04
N LYS A 188 17.00 7.57 -12.59
CA LYS A 188 17.86 8.60 -11.99
C LYS A 188 17.07 9.45 -10.99
N ILE A 189 17.03 9.02 -9.73
CA ILE A 189 16.20 9.63 -8.68
C ILE A 189 17.00 10.59 -7.80
N LYS A 190 16.60 11.87 -7.76
CA LYS A 190 17.12 12.85 -6.76
C LYS A 190 16.20 13.06 -5.57
N GLN A 191 14.89 13.09 -5.78
CA GLN A 191 13.92 13.24 -4.69
C GLN A 191 13.04 11.99 -4.60
N TRP A 192 12.83 11.52 -3.37
CA TRP A 192 11.94 10.40 -3.09
C TRP A 192 11.20 10.68 -1.79
N TYR A 193 9.87 10.74 -1.90
CA TYR A 193 8.95 11.04 -0.83
C TYR A 193 8.00 9.89 -0.56
N ARG A 194 7.57 9.79 0.69
CA ARG A 194 6.31 9.17 1.08
C ARG A 194 5.28 10.27 1.29
N CYS A 195 4.26 10.29 0.45
CA CYS A 195 3.11 11.17 0.53
C CYS A 195 1.97 10.46 1.26
N ILE A 196 1.23 11.17 2.11
CA ILE A 196 0.03 10.63 2.78
C ILE A 196 -1.21 11.32 2.21
N VAL A 197 -2.16 10.51 1.76
CA VAL A 197 -3.49 10.96 1.32
C VAL A 197 -4.54 10.30 2.21
N VAL A 198 -5.52 11.11 2.66
CA VAL A 198 -6.68 10.66 3.44
C VAL A 198 -7.93 11.37 2.90
N GLY A 199 -8.98 10.63 2.56
CA GLY A 199 -10.29 11.17 2.16
C GLY A 199 -10.22 12.16 0.99
N GLY A 200 -9.41 11.87 -0.03
CA GLY A 200 -9.19 12.79 -1.15
C GLY A 200 -8.38 14.06 -0.82
N LYS A 201 -7.79 14.15 0.39
CA LYS A 201 -6.93 15.26 0.81
C LYS A 201 -5.47 14.82 0.92
N TYR A 202 -4.59 15.59 0.30
CA TYR A 202 -3.14 15.45 0.46
C TYR A 202 -2.72 16.04 1.81
N LEU A 203 -2.28 15.19 2.74
CA LEU A 203 -1.89 15.61 4.09
C LEU A 203 -0.44 16.09 4.18
N GLY A 204 0.41 15.70 3.24
CA GLY A 204 1.81 16.10 3.20
C GLY A 204 2.73 14.99 2.71
N GLU A 205 4.03 15.30 2.72
CA GLU A 205 5.12 14.39 2.37
C GLU A 205 6.19 14.33 3.45
N MET A 206 6.86 13.18 3.53
CA MET A 206 8.12 13.05 4.22
C MET A 206 9.13 12.37 3.31
N ARG A 207 10.42 12.72 3.45
CA ARG A 207 11.49 12.04 2.71
C ARG A 207 11.47 10.53 2.99
N HIS A 208 11.60 9.72 1.94
CA HIS A 208 11.53 8.27 2.07
C HIS A 208 12.73 7.68 2.84
N ARG A 209 12.48 6.72 3.74
CA ARG A 209 13.48 6.16 4.67
C ARG A 209 14.64 5.47 3.97
N GLN A 210 14.44 4.90 2.78
CA GLN A 210 15.55 4.29 2.05
C GLN A 210 16.58 5.35 1.67
N LYS A 211 16.15 6.55 1.25
CA LYS A 211 17.08 7.65 0.95
C LYS A 211 17.78 8.20 2.20
N SER A 212 17.19 8.10 3.39
CA SER A 212 17.84 8.51 4.64
C SER A 212 18.84 7.48 5.16
N LYS A 213 18.72 6.20 4.77
CA LYS A 213 19.75 5.18 5.07
C LYS A 213 21.04 5.38 4.27
N TYR A 214 20.94 5.94 3.06
CA TYR A 214 22.10 6.22 2.19
C TYR A 214 22.73 7.60 2.43
N GLU A 215 22.03 8.54 3.08
CA GLU A 215 22.49 9.94 3.26
C GLU A 215 22.53 10.40 4.74
N GLY A 216 22.44 9.50 5.72
CA GLY A 216 22.40 9.86 7.15
C GLY A 216 21.04 10.40 7.63
N GLU A 217 20.84 10.48 8.95
CA GLU A 217 19.55 10.79 9.57
C GLU A 217 19.06 12.25 9.43
N GLU A 218 19.83 13.16 8.84
CA GLU A 218 19.53 14.61 8.79
C GLU A 218 19.18 15.16 7.40
N GLY A 219 18.57 14.36 6.54
CA GLY A 219 18.09 14.86 5.25
C GLY A 219 16.89 15.80 5.39
N LYS A 220 17.12 17.13 5.54
CA LYS A 220 16.07 18.16 5.45
C LYS A 220 15.26 17.97 4.16
N LEU A 221 13.95 18.24 4.23
CA LEU A 221 13.09 18.31 3.04
C LEU A 221 13.69 19.36 2.09
N VAL A 222 14.04 18.95 0.87
CA VAL A 222 14.40 19.91 -0.18
C VAL A 222 13.16 20.72 -0.49
N LYS A 223 13.25 22.05 -0.40
CA LYS A 223 12.14 22.95 -0.76
C LYS A 223 11.84 22.75 -2.24
N LEU A 224 10.69 22.17 -2.54
CA LEU A 224 10.21 21.97 -3.90
C LEU A 224 9.63 23.30 -4.43
N SER A 225 9.76 23.54 -5.74
CA SER A 225 9.05 24.65 -6.37
C SER A 225 7.53 24.41 -6.32
N GLU A 226 6.75 25.48 -6.40
CA GLU A 226 5.28 25.39 -6.37
C GLU A 226 4.74 24.49 -7.50
N LYS A 227 5.34 24.57 -8.69
CA LYS A 227 4.99 23.70 -9.82
C LYS A 227 5.24 22.22 -9.49
N LYS A 228 6.40 21.88 -8.92
CA LYS A 228 6.71 20.50 -8.52
C LYS A 228 5.78 20.01 -7.41
N MET A 229 5.49 20.86 -6.42
CA MET A 229 4.55 20.53 -5.34
C MET A 229 3.13 20.29 -5.85
N ARG A 230 2.63 21.16 -6.73
CA ARG A 230 1.30 21.02 -7.33
C ARG A 230 1.18 19.70 -8.09
N ARG A 231 2.15 19.41 -8.97
CA ARG A 231 2.19 18.16 -9.74
C ARG A 231 2.25 16.91 -8.84
N LEU A 232 3.03 16.95 -7.76
CA LEU A 232 3.12 15.86 -6.79
C LEU A 232 1.76 15.59 -6.12
N ARG A 233 1.06 16.64 -5.72
CA ARG A 233 -0.28 16.54 -5.10
C ARG A 233 -1.30 15.97 -6.08
N GLU A 234 -1.36 16.53 -7.29
CA GLU A 234 -2.26 16.06 -8.36
C GLU A 234 -2.03 14.58 -8.68
N LEU A 235 -0.76 14.16 -8.83
CA LEU A 235 -0.39 12.77 -9.08
C LEU A 235 -0.88 11.85 -7.95
N CYS A 236 -0.64 12.23 -6.69
CA CYS A 236 -1.04 11.43 -5.53
C CYS A 236 -2.56 11.30 -5.42
N LEU A 237 -3.29 12.41 -5.61
CA LEU A 237 -4.75 12.42 -5.52
C LEU A 237 -5.37 11.59 -6.65
N ARG A 238 -4.88 11.76 -7.88
CA ARG A 238 -5.36 10.99 -9.04
C ARG A 238 -5.08 9.50 -8.87
N ALA A 239 -3.92 9.12 -8.35
CA ALA A 239 -3.62 7.73 -8.06
C ALA A 239 -4.58 7.14 -7.02
N CYS A 240 -4.89 7.86 -5.94
CA CYS A 240 -5.86 7.39 -4.94
C CYS A 240 -7.28 7.26 -5.52
N GLU A 241 -7.71 8.19 -6.36
CA GLU A 241 -9.01 8.15 -7.03
C GLU A 241 -9.16 6.89 -7.90
N LEU A 242 -8.18 6.58 -8.74
CA LEU A 242 -8.21 5.40 -9.62
C LEU A 242 -8.37 4.08 -8.87
N PHE A 243 -7.81 3.99 -7.67
CA PHE A 243 -7.89 2.80 -6.83
C PHE A 243 -9.00 2.87 -5.77
N ALA A 244 -9.90 3.86 -5.81
CA ALA A 244 -10.96 4.08 -4.82
C ALA A 244 -10.43 4.10 -3.36
N ILE A 245 -9.32 4.81 -3.13
CA ILE A 245 -8.59 4.81 -1.86
C ILE A 245 -9.06 5.96 -0.96
N ASP A 246 -9.50 5.60 0.24
CA ASP A 246 -9.71 6.51 1.36
C ASP A 246 -8.41 6.88 2.06
N TYR A 247 -7.48 5.95 2.20
CA TYR A 247 -6.18 6.17 2.86
C TYR A 247 -5.06 5.41 2.17
N ALA A 248 -3.98 6.10 1.82
CA ALA A 248 -2.73 5.46 1.44
C ALA A 248 -1.50 6.30 1.78
N GLY A 249 -0.38 5.60 1.94
CA GLY A 249 0.95 6.17 1.74
C GLY A 249 1.44 5.83 0.34
N LEU A 250 1.85 6.84 -0.41
CA LEU A 250 2.39 6.70 -1.76
C LEU A 250 3.88 7.01 -1.73
N ASP A 251 4.68 6.07 -2.21
CA ASP A 251 6.10 6.29 -2.44
C ASP A 251 6.27 6.83 -3.87
N VAL A 252 6.72 8.08 -3.97
CA VAL A 252 6.82 8.84 -5.23
C VAL A 252 8.22 9.39 -5.38
N ALA A 253 8.79 9.29 -6.58
CA ALA A 253 10.13 9.79 -6.87
C ALA A 253 10.13 10.78 -8.04
N TRP A 254 11.07 11.71 -8.01
CA TRP A 254 11.35 12.59 -9.15
C TRP A 254 12.32 11.88 -10.08
N ASP A 255 11.89 11.66 -11.31
CA ASP A 255 12.72 11.11 -12.39
C ASP A 255 13.42 12.27 -13.11
N GLU A 256 14.75 12.31 -12.99
CA GLU A 256 15.55 13.36 -13.62
C GLU A 256 15.59 13.27 -15.16
N GLU A 257 15.28 12.12 -15.74
CA GLU A 257 15.26 11.98 -17.21
C GLU A 257 13.90 12.43 -17.75
N LYS A 258 12.80 11.97 -17.13
CA LYS A 258 11.44 12.38 -17.52
C LYS A 258 11.06 13.79 -17.08
N GLN A 259 11.80 14.38 -16.12
CA GLN A 259 11.48 15.65 -15.49
C GLN A 259 10.03 15.69 -14.93
N ASP A 260 9.57 14.56 -14.37
CA ASP A 260 8.26 14.43 -13.73
C ASP A 260 8.32 13.51 -12.50
N TRP A 261 7.25 13.53 -11.71
CA TRP A 261 7.03 12.59 -10.63
C TRP A 261 6.55 11.25 -11.16
N VAL A 262 7.05 10.17 -10.59
CA VAL A 262 6.64 8.78 -10.89
C VAL A 262 6.17 8.10 -9.60
N VAL A 263 5.00 7.45 -9.64
CA VAL A 263 4.54 6.60 -8.54
C VAL A 263 5.34 5.30 -8.54
N LEU A 264 6.02 5.02 -7.43
CA LEU A 264 6.80 3.80 -7.24
C LEU A 264 5.99 2.69 -6.56
N GLU A 265 5.19 3.05 -5.56
CA GLU A 265 4.38 2.10 -4.79
C GLU A 265 3.23 2.84 -4.08
N ILE A 266 2.05 2.24 -4.07
CA ILE A 266 0.89 2.69 -3.30
C ILE A 266 0.59 1.66 -2.20
N ASN A 267 0.54 2.11 -0.95
CA ASN A 267 0.24 1.24 0.19
C ASN A 267 -0.97 1.76 0.99
N ARG A 268 -2.12 1.10 0.79
CA ARG A 268 -3.40 1.38 1.47
C ARG A 268 -3.43 1.01 2.95
N THR A 269 -2.34 0.45 3.48
CA THR A 269 -2.16 0.14 4.90
C THR A 269 -0.83 0.72 5.42
N ALA A 270 -0.34 1.78 4.77
CA ALA A 270 0.95 2.38 5.06
C ALA A 270 1.12 2.73 6.54
N GLN A 271 2.35 2.58 7.03
CA GLN A 271 2.74 3.09 8.34
C GLN A 271 2.83 4.61 8.30
N PHE A 272 2.33 5.27 9.35
CA PHE A 272 2.28 6.73 9.46
C PHE A 272 2.94 7.28 10.73
N LYS A 273 3.47 6.42 11.63
CA LYS A 273 4.18 6.86 12.86
C LYS A 273 5.19 7.98 12.63
N TYR A 274 6.09 7.78 11.68
CA TYR A 274 7.16 8.75 11.42
C TYR A 274 6.66 9.99 10.70
N PHE A 275 5.56 9.88 9.95
CA PHE A 275 4.92 11.01 9.31
C PHE A 275 4.29 11.92 10.36
N GLU A 276 3.48 11.37 11.28
CA GLU A 276 2.88 12.15 12.37
C GLU A 276 3.97 12.79 13.26
N LYS A 277 5.01 12.02 13.63
CA LYS A 277 6.13 12.54 14.44
C LYS A 277 6.84 13.74 13.79
N ARG A 278 6.96 13.76 12.45
CA ARG A 278 7.68 14.81 11.72
C ARG A 278 6.83 16.01 11.36
N THR A 279 5.54 15.80 11.11
CA THR A 279 4.64 16.83 10.57
C THR A 279 3.69 17.39 11.62
N GLY A 280 3.46 16.69 12.73
CA GLY A 280 2.44 17.02 13.70
C GLY A 280 1.00 16.75 13.22
N VAL A 281 0.81 16.31 11.98
CA VAL A 281 -0.51 16.00 11.42
C VAL A 281 -1.05 14.72 12.08
N ASN A 282 -2.29 14.77 12.57
CA ASN A 282 -2.98 13.62 13.16
C ASN A 282 -3.67 12.77 12.07
N VAL A 283 -2.89 11.91 11.41
CA VAL A 283 -3.35 11.01 10.34
C VAL A 283 -4.41 10.05 10.85
N ALA A 284 -4.26 9.50 12.06
CA ALA A 284 -5.23 8.55 12.62
C ALA A 284 -6.63 9.18 12.78
N ALA A 285 -6.70 10.43 13.27
CA ALA A 285 -7.98 11.13 13.37
C ALA A 285 -8.59 11.41 12.00
N GLU A 286 -7.80 11.88 11.03
CA GLU A 286 -8.30 12.13 9.67
C GLU A 286 -8.85 10.83 9.04
N MET A 287 -8.17 9.69 9.24
CA MET A 287 -8.64 8.39 8.73
C MET A 287 -10.01 8.01 9.30
N ILE A 288 -10.24 8.20 10.59
CA ILE A 288 -11.51 7.85 11.23
C ILE A 288 -12.62 8.77 10.77
N LYS A 289 -12.35 10.08 10.62
CA LYS A 289 -13.34 11.06 10.12
C LYS A 289 -13.91 10.66 8.77
N VAL A 290 -13.11 10.10 7.86
CA VAL A 290 -13.58 9.65 6.54
C VAL A 290 -14.73 8.65 6.62
N VAL A 291 -14.74 7.79 7.65
CA VAL A 291 -15.71 6.69 7.78
C VAL A 291 -16.66 6.85 8.97
N ALA A 292 -16.46 7.87 9.81
CA ALA A 292 -17.28 8.16 10.99
C ALA A 292 -18.41 9.17 10.72
N MET A 293 -18.33 9.92 9.61
CA MET A 293 -19.43 10.76 9.09
C MET A 293 -20.52 9.88 8.51
#